data_AF-A0A0C9YU26-F1
#
_entry.id   AF-A0A0C9YU26-F1
#
_cell.length_a   1.000
_cell.length_b   1.000
_cell.length_c   1.000
_cell.angle_alpha   90.00
_cell.angle_beta   90.00
_cell.angle_gamma   90.00
#
_symmetry.space_group_name_H-M   'P 1'
#
loop_
_entity.id
_entity.type
_entity.pdbx_description
1 polymer ?
#
loop_
_entity_poly.entity_id
_entity_poly.type
_entity_poly.pdbx_seq_one_letter_code
_entity_poly.pdbx_strand_id
1 'polypeptide(L)'
;MSTVDLPSDHQSAPDYTALPNAPFPTPYTPWPHRLSASFSAMADQIAATSQALALVPSTVFGGLEGSNDVVSLKARMDGIERTQGKILTEFEALKVQMTSGETEIKEVGTEAIIEGETGGNEGANTVLTEKIEELEKRLNELVDTVKLDQKRLPARLHNSRATSMKAPIVAPATSNGKLPPAFPTTRGEFEHITKERYEGILRAYGQSVKGDTATKREVIREFLGIPKDGQ
;
A
#
# COMPACT_ATOMS: atom_id res chain seq x y z
N MET A 1 -29.23 82.80 -21.91
CA MET A 1 -27.77 82.62 -21.81
C MET A 1 -27.49 82.39 -20.33
N SER A 2 -27.49 81.13 -19.91
CA SER A 2 -27.39 80.74 -18.50
C SER A 2 -26.02 80.14 -18.24
N THR A 3 -25.27 80.79 -17.36
CA THR A 3 -24.03 80.33 -16.74
C THR A 3 -24.34 79.25 -15.71
N VAL A 4 -23.65 78.11 -15.80
CA VAL A 4 -23.72 77.03 -14.81
C VAL A 4 -22.41 77.04 -14.02
N ASP A 5 -22.54 77.36 -12.73
CA ASP A 5 -21.53 77.27 -11.69
C ASP A 5 -21.12 75.80 -11.41
N LEU A 6 -19.82 75.56 -11.24
CA LEU A 6 -19.27 74.31 -10.70
C LEU A 6 -18.81 74.53 -9.25
N PRO A 7 -19.30 73.76 -8.27
CA PRO A 7 -18.72 73.74 -6.93
C PRO A 7 -17.47 72.85 -6.86
N SER A 8 -16.41 73.40 -6.27
CA SER A 8 -15.18 72.69 -5.89
C SER A 8 -15.37 72.01 -4.54
N ASP A 9 -15.35 70.68 -4.52
CA ASP A 9 -15.26 69.91 -3.28
C ASP A 9 -13.84 69.38 -3.07
N HIS A 10 -13.20 69.92 -2.04
CA HIS A 10 -11.95 69.47 -1.45
C HIS A 10 -12.14 68.08 -0.81
N GLN A 11 -11.59 67.04 -1.45
CA GLN A 11 -11.51 65.70 -0.86
C GLN A 11 -10.24 65.60 0.00
N SER A 12 -10.41 65.61 1.31
CA SER A 12 -9.35 65.35 2.29
C SER A 12 -8.90 63.89 2.22
N ALA A 13 -7.60 63.67 2.13
CA ALA A 13 -6.99 62.33 2.14
C ALA A 13 -7.06 61.70 3.55
N PRO A 14 -7.37 60.40 3.67
CA PRO A 14 -7.30 59.71 4.95
C PRO A 14 -5.84 59.40 5.34
N ASP A 15 -5.56 59.64 6.61
CA ASP A 15 -4.32 59.39 7.34
C ASP A 15 -4.05 57.88 7.50
N TYR A 16 -2.88 57.40 7.06
CA TYR A 16 -2.47 55.99 7.05
C TYR A 16 -1.50 55.65 8.20
N THR A 17 -1.79 56.10 9.42
CA THR A 17 -0.90 55.87 10.58
C THR A 17 -1.55 55.03 11.67
N ALA A 18 -1.80 53.75 11.41
CA ALA A 18 -1.76 52.66 12.42
C ALA A 18 -2.18 51.31 11.82
N LEU A 19 -1.22 50.43 11.51
CA LEU A 19 -1.49 49.00 11.41
C LEU A 19 -1.10 48.31 12.71
N PRO A 20 -1.98 47.48 13.32
CA PRO A 20 -1.63 46.67 14.48
C PRO A 20 -0.65 45.57 14.07
N ASN A 21 0.40 45.43 14.88
CA ASN A 21 1.48 44.46 14.76
C ASN A 21 0.91 43.01 14.78
N ALA A 22 0.69 42.44 13.60
CA ALA A 22 0.31 41.04 13.47
C ALA A 22 1.55 40.14 13.67
N PRO A 23 1.44 39.03 14.43
CA PRO A 23 2.55 38.11 14.62
C PRO A 23 2.99 37.52 13.28
N PHE A 24 4.29 37.62 12.99
CA PHE A 24 4.91 37.04 11.80
C PHE A 24 4.55 35.54 11.66
N PRO A 25 4.19 35.06 10.46
CA PRO A 25 3.98 33.64 10.23
C PRO A 25 5.28 32.87 10.48
N THR A 26 5.23 31.92 11.41
CA THR A 26 6.37 31.04 11.74
C THR A 26 6.82 30.24 10.51
N PRO A 27 8.11 29.90 10.41
CA PRO A 27 8.69 29.23 9.24
C PRO A 27 7.95 27.92 8.92
N TYR A 28 7.63 27.74 7.63
CA TYR A 28 7.04 26.54 7.06
C TYR A 28 7.73 25.28 7.61
N THR A 29 7.01 24.43 8.33
CA THR A 29 7.50 23.08 8.66
C THR A 29 7.72 22.35 7.34
N PRO A 30 8.95 21.94 7.00
CA PRO A 30 9.26 21.34 5.71
C PRO A 30 8.49 20.02 5.57
N TRP A 31 7.96 19.78 4.38
CA TRP A 31 7.15 18.61 4.00
C TRP A 31 7.65 17.24 4.53
N PRO A 32 8.97 16.93 4.53
CA PRO A 32 9.47 15.68 5.08
C PRO A 32 9.16 15.49 6.56
N HIS A 33 9.05 16.59 7.31
CA HIS A 33 8.77 16.57 8.74
C HIS A 33 7.29 16.27 9.04
N ARG A 34 6.38 16.75 8.17
CA ARG A 34 4.95 16.41 8.23
C ARG A 34 4.70 14.96 7.87
N LEU A 35 5.36 14.44 6.83
CA LEU A 35 5.30 13.02 6.49
C LEU A 35 5.87 12.14 7.60
N SER A 36 7.02 12.52 8.17
CA SER A 36 7.62 11.75 9.27
C SER A 36 6.71 11.72 10.51
N ALA A 37 6.00 12.82 10.79
CA ALA A 37 5.01 12.88 11.86
C ALA A 37 3.77 12.02 11.57
N SER A 38 3.25 12.02 10.33
CA SER A 38 2.10 11.17 9.98
C SER A 38 2.43 9.68 9.98
N PHE A 39 3.62 9.30 9.50
CA PHE A 39 4.09 7.91 9.59
C PHE A 39 4.34 7.45 11.01
N SER A 40 4.88 8.32 11.88
CA SER A 40 5.06 8.00 13.31
C SER A 40 3.71 7.79 14.00
N ALA A 41 2.74 8.68 13.75
CA ALA A 41 1.39 8.54 14.31
C ALA A 41 0.68 7.26 13.83
N MET A 42 0.85 6.88 12.55
CA MET A 42 0.33 5.61 12.03
C MET A 42 1.04 4.40 12.63
N ALA A 43 2.37 4.45 12.82
CA ALA A 43 3.13 3.38 13.44
C ALA A 43 2.70 3.14 14.89
N ASP A 44 2.49 4.22 15.66
CA ASP A 44 1.99 4.14 17.04
C ASP A 44 0.57 3.55 17.08
N GLN A 45 -0.29 3.93 16.15
CA GLN A 45 -1.63 3.35 16.02
C GLN A 45 -1.58 1.86 15.68
N ILE A 46 -0.74 1.45 14.74
CA ILE A 46 -0.57 0.03 14.40
C ILE A 46 -0.04 -0.75 15.61
N ALA A 47 0.97 -0.24 16.30
CA ALA A 47 1.54 -0.88 17.49
C ALA A 47 0.50 -1.04 18.61
N ALA A 48 -0.27 0.02 18.91
CA ALA A 48 -1.35 -0.03 19.89
C ALA A 48 -2.44 -1.03 19.49
N THR A 49 -2.78 -1.09 18.18
CA THR A 49 -3.79 -2.02 17.66
C THR A 49 -3.29 -3.47 17.69
N SER A 50 -2.01 -3.71 17.39
CA SER A 50 -1.37 -5.03 17.50
C SER A 50 -1.30 -5.52 18.93
N GLN A 51 -1.02 -4.65 19.89
CA GLN A 51 -1.08 -4.99 21.32
C GLN A 51 -2.51 -5.30 21.78
N ALA A 52 -3.51 -4.55 21.29
CA ALA A 52 -4.92 -4.86 21.54
C ALA A 52 -5.34 -6.22 20.94
N LEU A 53 -4.82 -6.59 19.75
CA LEU A 53 -5.02 -7.90 19.14
C LEU A 53 -4.35 -9.04 19.93
N ALA A 54 -3.19 -8.80 20.54
CA ALA A 54 -2.48 -9.79 21.34
C ALA A 54 -3.17 -10.09 22.69
N LEU A 55 -4.00 -9.17 23.18
CA LEU A 55 -4.80 -9.34 24.41
C LEU A 55 -6.13 -10.08 24.17
N VAL A 56 -6.44 -10.46 22.93
CA VAL A 56 -7.62 -11.29 22.63
C VAL A 56 -7.36 -12.73 23.12
N PRO A 57 -8.16 -13.27 24.06
CA PRO A 57 -7.98 -14.62 24.58
C PRO A 57 -8.12 -15.65 23.46
N SER A 58 -7.18 -16.60 23.33
CA SER A 58 -7.21 -17.66 22.31
C SER A 58 -8.33 -18.71 22.49
N THR A 59 -9.35 -18.44 23.29
CA THR A 59 -10.51 -19.32 23.51
C THR A 59 -11.54 -19.30 22.36
N VAL A 60 -11.28 -18.56 21.28
CA VAL A 60 -12.19 -18.35 20.12
C VAL A 60 -12.28 -19.56 19.16
N PHE A 61 -11.49 -20.62 19.34
CA PHE A 61 -11.55 -21.80 18.46
C PHE A 61 -12.41 -22.96 18.97
N GLY A 62 -13.11 -22.80 20.10
CA GLY A 62 -13.94 -23.87 20.68
C GLY A 62 -15.25 -23.37 21.25
N GLY A 63 -16.28 -23.18 20.40
CA GLY A 63 -17.65 -23.07 20.88
C GLY A 63 -18.53 -22.10 20.10
N LEU A 64 -19.54 -22.65 19.46
CA LEU A 64 -20.68 -21.97 18.84
C LEU A 64 -21.41 -21.03 19.83
N GLU A 65 -21.15 -19.72 19.76
CA GLU A 65 -22.07 -18.70 20.32
C GLU A 65 -22.10 -17.45 19.42
N GLY A 66 -22.58 -17.66 18.18
CA GLY A 66 -22.46 -16.73 17.05
C GLY A 66 -23.47 -15.58 16.98
N SER A 67 -23.37 -14.59 17.87
CA SER A 67 -24.05 -13.30 17.64
C SER A 67 -23.17 -12.09 17.94
N ASN A 68 -22.44 -12.10 19.07
CA ASN A 68 -21.59 -10.98 19.45
C ASN A 68 -20.34 -10.82 18.57
N ASP A 69 -19.80 -11.93 18.06
CA ASP A 69 -18.63 -11.91 17.19
C ASP A 69 -18.94 -11.33 15.81
N VAL A 70 -20.12 -11.61 15.26
CA VAL A 70 -20.58 -11.03 13.99
C VAL A 70 -20.85 -9.53 14.15
N VAL A 71 -21.41 -9.11 15.28
CA VAL A 71 -21.61 -7.68 15.59
C VAL A 71 -20.26 -6.97 15.76
N SER A 72 -19.29 -7.60 16.42
CA SER A 72 -17.94 -7.05 16.56
C SER A 72 -17.19 -6.97 15.23
N LEU A 73 -17.32 -8.00 14.38
CA LEU A 73 -16.72 -8.03 13.05
C LEU A 73 -17.34 -6.98 12.12
N LYS A 74 -18.67 -6.79 12.21
CA LYS A 74 -19.37 -5.74 11.48
C LYS A 74 -18.93 -4.34 11.92
N ALA A 75 -18.86 -4.10 13.23
CA ALA A 75 -18.34 -2.84 13.76
C ALA A 75 -16.89 -2.57 13.30
N ARG A 76 -16.07 -3.63 13.19
CA ARG A 76 -14.71 -3.55 12.63
C ARG A 76 -14.71 -3.24 11.13
N MET A 77 -15.57 -3.86 10.32
CA MET A 77 -15.70 -3.53 8.89
C MET A 77 -16.15 -2.09 8.69
N ASP A 78 -17.15 -1.64 9.44
CA ASP A 78 -17.64 -0.25 9.37
C ASP A 78 -16.53 0.74 9.80
N GLY A 79 -15.67 0.36 10.75
CA GLY A 79 -14.51 1.15 11.13
C GLY A 79 -13.46 1.26 10.02
N ILE A 80 -13.19 0.14 9.33
CA ILE A 80 -12.27 0.10 8.19
C ILE A 80 -12.81 0.94 7.03
N GLU A 81 -14.09 0.82 6.68
CA GLU A 81 -14.69 1.60 5.60
C GLU A 81 -14.64 3.11 5.86
N ARG A 82 -14.93 3.56 7.09
CA ARG A 82 -14.79 4.98 7.46
C ARG A 82 -13.35 5.46 7.33
N THR A 83 -12.40 4.61 7.70
CA THR A 83 -10.97 4.94 7.62
C THR A 83 -10.53 5.04 6.15
N GLN A 84 -10.95 4.10 5.31
CA GLN A 84 -10.69 4.13 3.86
C GLN A 84 -11.31 5.37 3.20
N GLY A 85 -12.54 5.74 3.58
CA GLY A 85 -13.18 6.98 3.12
C GLY A 85 -12.37 8.21 3.50
N LYS A 86 -11.92 8.30 4.76
CA LYS A 86 -11.10 9.40 5.25
C LYS A 86 -9.75 9.49 4.50
N ILE A 87 -9.08 8.37 4.27
CA ILE A 87 -7.83 8.33 3.50
C ILE A 87 -8.05 8.82 2.07
N LEU A 88 -9.16 8.43 1.44
CA LEU A 88 -9.50 8.87 0.08
C LEU A 88 -9.74 10.39 0.04
N THR A 89 -10.46 10.93 1.02
CA THR A 89 -10.65 12.39 1.16
C THR A 89 -9.34 13.12 1.42
N GLU A 90 -8.47 12.59 2.29
CA GLU A 90 -7.14 13.16 2.55
C GLU A 90 -6.26 13.12 1.30
N PHE A 91 -6.33 12.04 0.51
CA PHE A 91 -5.60 11.90 -0.75
C PHE A 91 -6.10 12.89 -1.80
N GLU A 92 -7.41 13.09 -1.93
CA GLU A 92 -7.99 14.10 -2.83
C GLU A 92 -7.60 15.52 -2.40
N ALA A 93 -7.65 15.82 -1.09
CA ALA A 93 -7.20 17.11 -0.57
C ALA A 93 -5.71 17.36 -0.84
N LEU A 94 -4.87 16.32 -0.69
CA LEU A 94 -3.44 16.37 -1.01
C LEU A 94 -3.21 16.62 -2.50
N LYS A 95 -3.99 15.97 -3.36
CA LYS A 95 -3.94 16.13 -4.81
C LYS A 95 -4.30 17.55 -5.21
N VAL A 96 -5.35 18.13 -4.63
CA VAL A 96 -5.74 19.53 -4.85
C VAL A 96 -4.61 20.47 -4.41
N GLN A 97 -4.04 20.25 -3.21
CA GLN A 97 -2.93 21.06 -2.71
C GLN A 97 -1.69 20.99 -3.61
N MET A 98 -1.38 19.80 -4.15
CA MET A 98 -0.27 19.60 -5.08
C MET A 98 -0.51 20.34 -6.40
N THR A 99 -1.72 20.25 -6.97
CA THR A 99 -2.08 20.99 -8.19
C THR A 99 -2.13 22.50 -7.99
N SER A 100 -2.55 22.98 -6.81
CA SER A 100 -2.56 24.41 -6.48
C SER A 100 -1.16 24.98 -6.28
N GLY A 101 -0.23 24.20 -5.69
CA GLY A 101 1.18 24.58 -5.60
C GLY A 101 1.88 24.60 -6.97
N GLU A 102 1.45 23.75 -7.91
CA GLU A 102 2.00 23.69 -9.26
C GLU A 102 1.57 24.88 -10.14
N THR A 103 0.39 25.46 -9.88
CA THR A 103 -0.05 26.72 -10.51
C THR A 103 0.67 27.96 -9.98
N GLU A 104 1.04 27.98 -8.69
CA GLU A 104 1.70 29.15 -8.08
C GLU A 104 3.18 29.28 -8.52
N ILE A 105 3.82 28.20 -8.97
CA ILE A 105 5.19 28.23 -9.51
C ILE A 105 5.24 28.78 -10.94
N LYS A 106 4.13 28.79 -11.69
CA LYS A 106 4.08 29.32 -13.06
C LYS A 106 3.82 30.82 -13.16
N GLU A 107 3.36 31.49 -12.10
CA GLU A 107 2.98 32.91 -12.16
C GLU A 107 4.04 33.87 -11.59
N VAL A 108 5.15 33.36 -11.03
CA VAL A 108 6.28 34.17 -10.51
C VAL A 108 7.59 33.88 -11.27
N GLY A 109 7.49 33.49 -12.55
CA GLY A 109 8.61 32.95 -13.33
C GLY A 109 9.03 33.74 -14.58
N THR A 110 8.57 34.97 -14.75
CA THR A 110 9.03 35.86 -15.85
C THR A 110 9.39 37.21 -15.28
N GLU A 111 10.61 37.33 -14.76
CA GLU A 111 11.58 38.38 -15.11
C GLU A 111 12.71 38.43 -14.06
N ALA A 112 13.94 38.42 -14.57
CA ALA A 112 15.21 38.71 -13.91
C ALA A 112 15.71 37.73 -12.83
N ILE A 113 16.85 37.08 -13.13
CA ILE A 113 18.08 36.92 -12.31
C ILE A 113 19.05 36.06 -13.16
N ILE A 114 19.93 36.71 -13.94
CA ILE A 114 21.39 36.83 -13.71
C ILE A 114 22.15 35.51 -13.94
N GLU A 115 22.95 35.54 -15.00
CA GLU A 115 24.03 34.59 -15.31
C GLU A 115 24.95 34.39 -14.09
N GLY A 116 25.08 33.15 -13.63
CA GLY A 116 26.07 32.77 -12.63
C GLY A 116 25.75 31.44 -11.96
N GLU A 117 26.69 30.49 -12.03
CA GLU A 117 26.72 29.20 -11.31
C GLU A 117 25.83 28.05 -11.84
N THR A 118 26.03 27.70 -13.11
CA THR A 118 25.78 26.33 -13.60
C THR A 118 26.91 25.42 -13.13
N GLY A 119 26.81 24.85 -11.93
CA GLY A 119 27.87 23.98 -11.41
C GLY A 119 27.58 23.36 -10.06
N GLY A 120 26.52 22.56 -9.93
CA GLY A 120 26.29 21.81 -8.68
C GLY A 120 25.06 20.91 -8.61
N ASN A 121 24.09 21.05 -9.52
CA ASN A 121 22.78 20.38 -9.38
C ASN A 121 22.58 19.13 -10.27
N GLU A 122 23.52 18.79 -11.16
CA GLU A 122 23.39 17.61 -12.03
C GLU A 122 23.56 16.28 -11.27
N GLY A 123 24.32 16.27 -10.16
CA GLY A 123 24.55 15.06 -9.36
C GLY A 123 23.35 14.64 -8.50
N ALA A 124 22.49 15.57 -8.08
CA ALA A 124 21.32 15.25 -7.26
C ALA A 124 20.15 14.70 -8.11
N ASN A 125 20.00 15.22 -9.33
CA ASN A 125 18.93 14.81 -10.23
C ASN A 125 19.17 13.40 -10.80
N THR A 126 20.43 13.07 -11.13
CA THR A 126 20.84 11.73 -11.60
C THR A 126 20.61 10.63 -10.55
N VAL A 127 20.91 10.90 -9.28
CA VAL A 127 20.64 9.94 -8.19
C VAL A 127 19.14 9.74 -7.94
N LEU A 128 18.33 10.78 -8.15
CA LEU A 128 16.87 10.65 -8.05
C LEU A 128 16.30 9.84 -9.21
N THR A 129 16.78 10.04 -10.43
CA THR A 129 16.34 9.25 -11.59
C THR A 129 16.69 7.77 -11.44
N GLU A 130 17.90 7.42 -10.98
CA GLU A 130 18.28 6.02 -10.72
C GLU A 130 17.39 5.35 -9.66
N LYS A 131 17.04 6.08 -8.60
CA LYS A 131 16.13 5.58 -7.56
C LYS A 131 14.70 5.39 -8.08
N ILE A 132 14.22 6.30 -8.93
CA ILE A 132 12.90 6.17 -9.56
C ILE A 132 12.89 4.95 -10.47
N GLU A 133 13.91 4.74 -11.29
CA GLU A 133 14.03 3.54 -12.14
C GLU A 133 14.08 2.24 -11.33
N GLU A 134 14.82 2.21 -10.21
CA GLU A 134 14.84 1.04 -9.33
C GLU A 134 13.45 0.78 -8.71
N LEU A 135 12.74 1.84 -8.30
CA LEU A 135 11.40 1.73 -7.77
C LEU A 135 10.39 1.25 -8.82
N GLU A 136 10.46 1.77 -10.04
CA GLU A 136 9.63 1.32 -11.16
C GLU A 136 9.89 -0.16 -11.47
N LYS A 137 11.15 -0.59 -11.45
CA LYS A 137 11.51 -2.01 -11.62
C LYS A 137 10.91 -2.88 -10.51
N ARG A 138 11.07 -2.51 -9.25
CA ARG A 138 10.49 -3.24 -8.11
C ARG A 138 8.96 -3.26 -8.16
N LEU A 139 8.33 -2.17 -8.60
CA LEU A 139 6.89 -2.08 -8.77
C LEU A 139 6.40 -3.04 -9.87
N ASN A 140 7.11 -3.11 -10.99
CA ASN A 140 6.79 -4.05 -12.07
C ASN A 140 6.96 -5.52 -11.61
N GLU A 141 8.04 -5.84 -10.89
CA GLU A 141 8.24 -7.17 -10.30
C GLU A 141 7.10 -7.57 -9.33
N LEU A 142 6.62 -6.61 -8.53
CA LEU A 142 5.49 -6.84 -7.63
C LEU A 142 4.18 -7.04 -8.39
N VAL A 143 3.91 -6.23 -9.42
CA VAL A 143 2.73 -6.37 -10.28
C VAL A 143 2.70 -7.75 -10.94
N ASP A 144 3.83 -8.24 -11.43
CA ASP A 144 3.93 -9.57 -12.03
C ASP A 144 3.73 -10.69 -11.01
N THR A 145 4.24 -10.51 -9.78
CA THR A 145 4.00 -11.43 -8.67
C THR A 145 2.51 -11.53 -8.34
N VAL A 146 1.82 -10.40 -8.23
CA VAL A 146 0.37 -10.35 -7.95
C VAL A 146 -0.44 -10.99 -9.08
N LYS A 147 -0.12 -10.70 -10.34
CA LYS A 147 -0.76 -11.32 -11.51
C LYS A 147 -0.59 -12.84 -11.51
N LEU A 148 0.61 -13.31 -11.16
CA LEU A 148 0.90 -14.74 -11.08
C LEU A 148 0.10 -15.41 -9.95
N ASP A 149 -0.01 -14.77 -8.79
CA ASP A 149 -0.78 -15.30 -7.68
C ASP A 149 -2.29 -15.30 -7.95
N GLN A 150 -2.82 -14.28 -8.64
CA GLN A 150 -4.20 -14.30 -9.14
C GLN A 150 -4.45 -15.49 -10.08
N LYS A 151 -3.51 -15.82 -10.97
CA LYS A 151 -3.61 -17.01 -11.84
C LYS A 151 -3.56 -18.33 -11.07
N ARG A 152 -2.87 -18.37 -9.93
CA ARG A 152 -2.75 -19.56 -9.06
C ARG A 152 -3.98 -19.76 -8.18
N LEU A 153 -4.70 -18.70 -7.85
CA LEU A 153 -5.81 -18.71 -6.90
C LEU A 153 -6.91 -19.75 -7.22
N PRO A 154 -7.37 -19.93 -8.48
CA PRO A 154 -8.41 -20.92 -8.78
C PRO A 154 -7.98 -22.35 -8.45
N ALA A 155 -6.73 -22.70 -8.73
CA ALA A 155 -6.19 -24.02 -8.40
C ALA A 155 -6.08 -24.21 -6.88
N ARG A 156 -5.63 -23.20 -6.14
CA ARG A 156 -5.56 -23.24 -4.66
C ARG A 156 -6.94 -23.38 -4.02
N LEU A 157 -7.95 -22.67 -4.55
CA LEU A 157 -9.33 -22.77 -4.09
C LEU A 157 -9.97 -24.13 -4.42
N HIS A 158 -9.62 -24.71 -5.56
CA HIS A 158 -10.03 -26.08 -5.88
C HIS A 158 -9.41 -27.08 -4.89
N ASN A 159 -8.10 -26.94 -4.63
CA ASN A 159 -7.35 -27.83 -3.75
C ASN A 159 -7.75 -27.70 -2.27
N SER A 160 -8.21 -26.53 -1.83
CA SER A 160 -8.69 -26.35 -0.46
C SER A 160 -9.94 -27.18 -0.15
N ARG A 161 -10.70 -27.53 -1.19
CA ARG A 161 -11.87 -28.43 -1.10
C ARG A 161 -11.50 -29.91 -1.17
N ALA A 162 -10.24 -30.26 -1.46
CA ALA A 162 -9.77 -31.63 -1.60
C ALA A 162 -9.54 -32.29 -0.22
N THR A 163 -10.61 -32.46 0.57
CA THR A 163 -10.53 -33.01 1.94
C THR A 163 -10.42 -34.53 1.99
N SER A 164 -10.63 -35.24 0.88
CA SER A 164 -10.49 -36.70 0.81
C SER A 164 -9.20 -37.12 0.08
N MET A 165 -8.65 -38.27 0.43
CA MET A 165 -7.43 -38.81 -0.20
C MET A 165 -7.58 -39.03 -1.72
N LYS A 166 -8.80 -39.32 -2.19
CA LYS A 166 -9.08 -39.56 -3.61
C LYS A 166 -9.46 -38.27 -4.36
N ALA A 167 -9.56 -37.14 -3.67
CA ALA A 167 -9.93 -35.89 -4.31
C ALA A 167 -8.86 -35.49 -5.34
N PRO A 168 -9.27 -35.11 -6.56
CA PRO A 168 -8.34 -34.60 -7.56
C PRO A 168 -7.76 -33.28 -7.08
N ILE A 169 -6.49 -33.04 -7.40
CA ILE A 169 -5.82 -31.76 -7.14
C ILE A 169 -5.36 -31.16 -8.46
N VAL A 170 -5.37 -29.82 -8.53
CA VAL A 170 -5.00 -29.05 -9.71
C VAL A 170 -3.69 -28.34 -9.42
N ALA A 171 -2.72 -28.45 -10.32
CA ALA A 171 -1.45 -27.75 -10.20
C ALA A 171 -1.64 -26.24 -10.46
N PRO A 172 -1.23 -25.36 -9.53
CA PRO A 172 -1.13 -23.94 -9.81
C PRO A 172 -0.11 -23.64 -10.92
N ALA A 173 -0.32 -22.56 -11.67
CA ALA A 173 0.61 -22.13 -12.71
C ALA A 173 1.99 -21.79 -12.12
N THR A 174 3.06 -22.27 -12.77
CA THR A 174 4.44 -21.82 -12.46
C THR A 174 4.68 -20.43 -13.06
N SER A 175 5.79 -19.77 -12.68
CA SER A 175 6.21 -18.50 -13.31
C SER A 175 6.36 -18.62 -14.82
N ASN A 176 6.72 -19.81 -15.31
CA ASN A 176 6.86 -20.11 -16.74
C ASN A 176 5.53 -20.46 -17.43
N GLY A 177 4.40 -20.46 -16.71
CA GLY A 177 3.09 -20.88 -17.22
C GLY A 177 2.95 -22.38 -17.50
N LYS A 178 4.04 -23.15 -17.40
CA LYS A 178 4.04 -24.61 -17.58
C LYS A 178 3.64 -25.31 -16.29
N LEU A 179 3.00 -26.48 -16.40
CA LEU A 179 2.71 -27.32 -15.26
C LEU A 179 4.00 -28.02 -14.79
N PRO A 180 4.23 -28.20 -13.47
CA PRO A 180 5.37 -28.97 -12.99
C PRO A 180 5.34 -30.40 -13.56
N PRO A 181 6.49 -30.95 -13.98
CA PRO A 181 6.55 -32.32 -14.47
C PRO A 181 6.17 -33.30 -13.35
N ALA A 182 5.37 -34.31 -13.68
CA ALA A 182 4.91 -35.35 -12.75
C ALA A 182 4.20 -34.82 -11.48
N PHE A 183 3.40 -33.76 -11.64
CA PHE A 183 2.56 -33.24 -10.57
C PHE A 183 1.54 -34.30 -10.11
N PRO A 184 1.36 -34.51 -8.79
CA PRO A 184 0.43 -35.51 -8.28
C PRO A 184 -1.01 -35.22 -8.70
N THR A 185 -1.75 -36.24 -9.08
CA THR A 185 -3.13 -36.13 -9.59
C THR A 185 -4.17 -36.07 -8.48
N THR A 186 -3.84 -36.63 -7.32
CA THR A 186 -4.73 -36.72 -6.16
C THR A 186 -4.00 -36.30 -4.88
N ARG A 187 -4.78 -35.92 -3.86
CA ARG A 187 -4.22 -35.63 -2.53
C ARG A 187 -3.47 -36.81 -1.93
N GLY A 188 -4.00 -38.03 -2.06
CA GLY A 188 -3.35 -39.24 -1.57
C GLY A 188 -2.01 -39.49 -2.24
N GLU A 189 -1.91 -39.24 -3.55
CA GLU A 189 -0.62 -39.29 -4.25
C GLU A 189 0.36 -38.25 -3.71
N PHE A 190 -0.09 -37.00 -3.52
CA PHE A 190 0.72 -35.91 -2.97
C PHE A 190 1.35 -36.25 -1.60
N GLU A 191 0.63 -36.94 -0.71
CA GLU A 191 1.13 -37.31 0.62
C GLU A 191 2.22 -38.40 0.60
N HIS A 192 2.32 -39.15 -0.50
CA HIS A 192 3.21 -40.32 -0.63
C HIS A 192 4.26 -40.16 -1.74
N ILE A 193 4.45 -38.95 -2.30
CA ILE A 193 5.52 -38.73 -3.28
C ILE A 193 6.91 -38.80 -2.62
N THR A 194 7.92 -39.11 -3.43
CA THR A 194 9.30 -39.20 -2.96
C THR A 194 9.88 -37.82 -2.64
N LYS A 195 10.92 -37.79 -1.80
CA LYS A 195 11.67 -36.56 -1.48
C LYS A 195 12.11 -35.81 -2.73
N GLU A 196 12.65 -36.51 -3.71
CA GLU A 196 13.10 -35.93 -4.99
C GLU A 196 11.96 -35.23 -5.74
N ARG A 197 10.75 -35.81 -5.68
CA ARG A 197 9.57 -35.23 -6.33
C ARG A 197 9.11 -33.96 -5.62
N TYR A 198 9.11 -33.92 -4.28
CA TYR A 198 8.87 -32.68 -3.53
C TYR A 198 9.89 -31.59 -3.90
N GLU A 199 11.17 -31.93 -4.02
CA GLU A 199 12.20 -30.97 -4.40
C GLU A 199 12.02 -30.44 -5.83
N GLY A 200 11.63 -31.31 -6.77
CA GLY A 200 11.29 -30.92 -8.14
C GLY A 200 10.13 -29.92 -8.18
N ILE A 201 9.07 -30.16 -7.40
CA ILE A 201 7.92 -29.27 -7.28
C ILE A 201 8.32 -27.92 -6.66
N LEU A 202 9.10 -27.93 -5.57
CA LEU A 202 9.60 -26.69 -4.93
C LEU A 202 10.42 -25.85 -5.91
N ARG A 203 11.33 -26.47 -6.66
CA ARG A 203 12.14 -25.78 -7.69
C ARG A 203 11.27 -25.20 -8.79
N ALA A 204 10.25 -25.93 -9.26
CA ALA A 204 9.34 -25.45 -10.29
C ALA A 204 8.54 -24.21 -9.86
N TYR A 205 8.26 -24.07 -8.56
CA TYR A 205 7.57 -22.92 -7.98
C TYR A 205 8.48 -21.83 -7.43
N GLY A 206 9.81 -21.99 -7.53
CA GLY A 206 10.77 -21.04 -6.98
C GLY A 206 10.79 -20.99 -5.45
N GLN A 207 10.31 -22.04 -4.79
CA GLN A 207 10.29 -22.17 -3.33
C GLN A 207 11.60 -22.74 -2.80
N SER A 208 11.92 -22.43 -1.54
CA SER A 208 13.15 -22.92 -0.90
C SER A 208 13.16 -24.45 -0.78
N VAL A 209 14.26 -25.07 -1.20
CA VAL A 209 14.46 -26.54 -1.14
C VAL A 209 15.12 -26.98 0.19
N LYS A 210 15.25 -26.06 1.16
CA LYS A 210 15.87 -26.34 2.45
C LYS A 210 14.87 -27.05 3.38
N GLY A 211 15.39 -27.89 4.28
CA GLY A 211 14.59 -28.63 5.27
C GLY A 211 14.45 -30.12 4.98
N ASP A 212 13.87 -30.81 5.96
CA ASP A 212 13.53 -32.24 5.90
C ASP A 212 12.30 -32.49 5.01
N THR A 213 11.99 -33.76 4.75
CA THR A 213 10.87 -34.14 3.88
C THR A 213 9.52 -33.66 4.44
N ALA A 214 9.35 -33.62 5.76
CA ALA A 214 8.13 -33.13 6.39
C ALA A 214 7.95 -31.62 6.18
N THR A 215 9.00 -30.82 6.38
CA THR A 215 8.97 -29.37 6.12
C THR A 215 8.69 -29.10 4.64
N LYS A 216 9.35 -29.81 3.72
CA LYS A 216 9.12 -29.66 2.28
C LYS A 216 7.69 -29.96 1.88
N ARG A 217 7.13 -31.04 2.44
CA ARG A 217 5.73 -31.41 2.23
C ARG A 217 4.80 -30.32 2.73
N GLU A 218 5.05 -29.79 3.92
CA GLU A 218 4.22 -28.74 4.53
C GLU A 218 4.25 -27.45 3.71
N VAL A 219 5.44 -27.01 3.28
CA VAL A 219 5.59 -25.82 2.42
C VAL A 219 4.82 -25.99 1.11
N ILE A 220 4.90 -27.16 0.47
CA ILE A 220 4.12 -27.40 -0.76
C ILE A 220 2.63 -27.49 -0.45
N ARG A 221 2.24 -28.13 0.65
CA ARG A 221 0.83 -28.26 1.06
C ARG A 221 0.18 -26.89 1.22
N GLU A 222 0.83 -25.99 1.94
CA GLU A 222 0.39 -24.61 2.14
C GLU A 222 0.34 -23.83 0.82
N PHE A 223 1.39 -23.95 0.00
CA PHE A 223 1.44 -23.29 -1.31
C PHE A 223 0.32 -23.76 -2.24
N LEU A 224 0.05 -25.06 -2.29
CA LEU A 224 -1.03 -25.66 -3.10
C LEU A 224 -2.42 -25.41 -2.53
N GLY A 225 -2.53 -24.97 -1.28
CA GLY A 225 -3.80 -24.75 -0.58
C GLY A 225 -4.50 -26.05 -0.17
N ILE A 226 -3.76 -27.14 0.06
CA ILE A 226 -4.34 -28.43 0.48
C ILE A 226 -4.53 -28.43 2.01
N PRO A 227 -5.71 -28.81 2.55
CA PRO A 227 -5.93 -28.84 3.99
C PRO A 227 -5.09 -29.94 4.67
N LYS A 228 -4.76 -29.73 5.96
CA LYS A 228 -4.16 -30.75 6.80
C LYS A 228 -5.19 -31.83 7.14
N ASP A 229 -4.74 -33.08 7.25
CA ASP A 229 -5.60 -34.14 7.77
C ASP A 229 -5.98 -33.82 9.21
N GLY A 230 -7.28 -33.71 9.50
CA GLY A 230 -7.81 -33.51 10.86
C GLY A 230 -8.11 -32.07 11.28
N GLN A 231 -8.22 -31.13 10.33
CA GLN A 231 -8.85 -29.81 10.54
C GLN A 231 -10.18 -29.69 9.82
#